data_AF-A0A1F9MX55-F1
#
_entry.id   AF-A0A1F9MX55-F1
#
_cell.length_a   1.000
_cell.length_b   1.000
_cell.length_c   1.000
_cell.angle_alpha   90.00
_cell.angle_beta   90.00
_cell.angle_gamma   90.00
#
_symmetry.space_group_name_H-M   'P 1'
#
loop_
_entity.id
_entity.type
_entity.pdbx_description
1 polymer ?
#
loop_
_entity_poly.entity_id
_entity_poly.type
_entity_poly.pdbx_seq_one_letter_code
_entity_poly.pdbx_strand_id
1 'polypeptide(L)'
;MNKNKAYVTARSSKELCSVLGVPASDEPRVKMQVDLVRAIRAVIVRNELTHAEAAKHAGVGRTVITGIVNGNLDGVSLDRLVNIACRLGLEPKMKVA
;
A
#
# COMPACT_ATOMS: atom_id res chain seq x y z
N MET A 1 -38.44 9.64 -5.75
CA MET A 1 -36.96 9.49 -5.85
C MET A 1 -36.32 10.66 -5.09
N ASN A 2 -35.80 10.43 -3.88
CA ASN A 2 -35.26 11.52 -3.05
C ASN A 2 -33.90 11.99 -3.55
N LYS A 3 -33.89 13.20 -4.12
CA LYS A 3 -32.73 13.99 -4.53
C LYS A 3 -32.16 14.70 -3.29
N ASN A 4 -31.31 14.03 -2.50
CA ASN A 4 -30.30 14.63 -1.61
C ASN A 4 -29.66 13.57 -0.72
N LYS A 5 -28.71 12.80 -1.25
CA LYS A 5 -27.70 12.19 -0.38
C LYS A 5 -26.44 13.03 -0.53
N ALA A 6 -26.09 13.74 0.54
CA ALA A 6 -24.87 14.54 0.65
C ALA A 6 -23.59 13.68 0.76
N TYR A 7 -23.66 12.40 0.41
CA TYR A 7 -22.57 11.46 0.51
C TYR A 7 -22.71 10.38 -0.57
N VAL A 8 -21.57 9.91 -1.05
CA VAL A 8 -21.47 8.78 -1.96
C VAL A 8 -20.90 7.60 -1.17
N THR A 9 -21.46 6.42 -1.35
CA THR A 9 -20.95 5.19 -0.72
C THR A 9 -20.28 4.34 -1.79
N ALA A 10 -19.00 4.03 -1.59
CA ALA A 10 -18.28 3.02 -2.37
C ALA A 10 -18.25 1.70 -1.59
N ARG A 11 -18.60 0.60 -2.26
CA ARG A 11 -18.64 -0.75 -1.68
C ARG A 11 -17.47 -1.63 -2.13
N SER A 12 -16.64 -1.13 -3.02
CA SER A 12 -15.43 -1.80 -3.48
C SER A 12 -14.30 -0.79 -3.70
N SER A 13 -13.06 -1.26 -3.71
CA SER A 13 -11.89 -0.44 -4.06
C SER A 13 -12.04 0.20 -5.44
N LYS A 14 -12.65 -0.55 -6.38
CA LYS A 14 -12.95 -0.07 -7.73
C LYS A 14 -13.95 1.09 -7.73
N GLU A 15 -15.06 0.94 -7.02
CA GLU A 15 -16.04 2.02 -6.85
C GLU A 15 -15.41 3.24 -6.17
N LEU A 16 -14.56 3.02 -5.15
CA LEU A 16 -13.88 4.11 -4.45
C LEU A 16 -12.94 4.87 -5.39
N CYS A 17 -12.13 4.17 -6.20
CA CYS A 17 -11.28 4.78 -7.21
C CYS A 17 -12.10 5.65 -8.17
N SER A 18 -13.24 5.15 -8.66
CA SER A 18 -14.13 5.90 -9.53
C SER A 18 -14.69 7.17 -8.86
N VAL A 19 -15.11 7.07 -7.59
CA VAL A 19 -15.63 8.21 -6.83
C VAL A 19 -14.57 9.27 -6.55
N LEU A 20 -13.32 8.85 -6.33
CA LEU A 20 -12.19 9.74 -6.09
C LEU A 20 -11.55 10.29 -7.38
N GLY A 21 -12.06 9.92 -8.56
CA GLY A 21 -11.52 10.35 -9.84
C GLY A 21 -10.15 9.73 -10.19
N VAL A 22 -9.81 8.58 -9.59
CA VAL A 22 -8.60 7.83 -9.93
C VAL A 22 -8.79 7.19 -11.32
N PRO A 23 -7.85 7.39 -12.26
CA PRO A 23 -7.93 6.76 -13.58
C PRO A 23 -8.04 5.23 -13.49
N ALA A 24 -8.87 4.62 -14.33
CA ALA A 24 -9.01 3.16 -14.35
C ALA A 24 -7.70 2.43 -14.67
N SER A 25 -6.80 3.07 -15.43
CA SER A 25 -5.43 2.59 -15.69
C SER A 25 -4.57 2.48 -14.44
N ASP A 26 -4.91 3.23 -13.40
CA ASP A 26 -4.15 3.29 -12.14
C ASP A 26 -4.68 2.31 -11.09
N GLU A 27 -5.90 1.79 -11.27
CA GLU A 27 -6.53 0.84 -10.36
C GLU A 27 -5.64 -0.38 -10.06
N PRO A 28 -5.00 -1.05 -11.05
CA PRO A 28 -4.11 -2.19 -10.79
C PRO A 28 -2.89 -1.78 -9.97
N ARG A 29 -2.31 -0.61 -10.26
CA ARG A 29 -1.14 -0.08 -9.53
C ARG A 29 -1.51 0.20 -8.07
N VAL A 30 -2.63 0.87 -7.82
CA VAL A 30 -3.12 1.16 -6.46
C VAL A 30 -3.37 -0.13 -5.70
N LYS A 31 -3.98 -1.13 -6.35
CA LYS A 31 -4.18 -2.45 -5.76
C LYS A 31 -2.86 -3.12 -5.37
N MET A 32 -1.88 -3.12 -6.27
CA MET A 32 -0.54 -3.66 -6.00
C MET A 32 0.15 -2.95 -4.83
N GLN A 33 0.03 -1.62 -4.73
CA GLN A 33 0.56 -0.86 -3.61
C GLN A 33 -0.09 -1.28 -2.29
N VAL A 34 -1.43 -1.39 -2.25
CA VAL A 34 -2.17 -1.81 -1.05
C VAL A 34 -1.77 -3.22 -0.62
N ASP A 35 -1.67 -4.16 -1.57
CA ASP A 35 -1.30 -5.55 -1.30
C ASP A 35 0.14 -5.64 -0.75
N LEU A 36 1.09 -4.88 -1.31
CA LEU A 36 2.47 -4.79 -0.82
C LEU A 36 2.56 -4.18 0.57
N VAL A 37 1.87 -3.06 0.83
CA VAL A 37 1.85 -2.40 2.14
C VAL A 37 1.31 -3.32 3.22
N ARG A 38 0.23 -4.05 2.90
CA ARG A 38 -0.34 -5.05 3.81
C ARG A 38 0.65 -6.18 4.09
N ALA A 39 1.36 -6.68 3.08
CA ALA A 39 2.37 -7.71 3.26
C ALA A 39 3.58 -7.22 4.08
N ILE A 40 4.07 -6.01 3.82
CA ILE A 40 5.14 -5.36 4.58
C ILE A 40 4.74 -5.21 6.05
N ARG A 41 3.54 -4.70 6.32
CA ARG A 41 3.03 -4.56 7.70
C ARG A 41 2.94 -5.92 8.39
N ALA A 42 2.47 -6.95 7.69
CA ALA A 42 2.35 -8.29 8.24
C ALA A 42 3.72 -8.92 8.59
N VAL A 43 4.74 -8.75 7.75
CA VAL A 43 6.09 -9.29 8.06
C VAL A 43 6.77 -8.55 9.21
N ILE A 44 6.59 -7.22 9.30
CA ILE A 44 7.10 -6.43 10.43
C ILE A 44 6.50 -6.92 11.75
N VAL A 45 5.17 -7.13 11.78
CA VAL A 45 4.48 -7.65 12.97
C VAL A 45 4.89 -9.09 13.29
N ARG A 46 4.91 -9.98 12.28
CA ARG A 46 5.25 -11.39 12.46
C ARG A 46 6.66 -11.60 13.00
N ASN A 47 7.59 -10.73 12.61
CA ASN A 47 8.98 -10.78 13.03
C ASN A 47 9.25 -9.90 14.26
N GLU A 48 8.20 -9.32 14.87
CA GLU A 48 8.28 -8.47 16.07
C GLU A 48 9.25 -7.27 15.92
N LEU A 49 9.41 -6.77 14.70
CA LEU A 49 10.36 -5.69 14.42
C LEU A 49 9.79 -4.34 14.84
N THR A 50 10.60 -3.54 15.52
CA THR A 50 10.35 -2.10 15.64
C THR A 50 10.45 -1.42 14.27
N HIS A 51 9.87 -0.22 14.13
CA HIS A 51 10.01 0.55 12.88
C HIS A 51 11.48 0.88 12.57
N ALA A 52 12.32 1.02 13.59
CA ALA A 52 13.74 1.31 13.42
C ALA A 52 14.51 0.10 12.88
N GLU A 53 14.24 -1.09 13.41
CA GLU A 53 14.85 -2.34 12.91
C GLU A 53 14.36 -2.66 11.51
N ALA A 54 13.05 -2.60 11.26
CA ALA A 54 12.50 -2.79 9.92
C ALA A 54 13.12 -1.82 8.89
N ALA A 55 13.35 -0.56 9.27
CA ALA A 55 14.01 0.42 8.41
C ALA A 55 15.47 0.04 8.11
N LYS A 56 16.20 -0.44 9.12
CA LYS A 56 17.56 -0.96 8.97
C LYS A 56 17.61 -2.17 8.04
N HIS A 57 16.72 -3.15 8.22
CA HIS A 57 16.63 -4.33 7.34
C HIS A 57 16.25 -3.94 5.90
N ALA A 58 15.29 -3.02 5.74
CA ALA A 58 14.86 -2.53 4.43
C ALA A 58 15.86 -1.54 3.79
N GLY A 59 16.88 -1.09 4.51
CA GLY A 59 17.84 -0.09 4.04
C GLY A 59 17.18 1.23 3.62
N VAL A 60 16.21 1.71 4.41
CA VAL A 60 15.51 2.99 4.22
C VAL A 60 15.46 3.77 5.54
N GLY A 61 15.04 5.04 5.49
CA GLY A 61 14.83 5.83 6.71
C GLY A 61 13.60 5.36 7.52
N ARG A 62 13.65 5.49 8.86
CA ARG A 62 12.55 5.13 9.77
C ARG A 62 11.21 5.80 9.41
N THR A 63 11.24 7.04 8.92
CA THR A 63 10.04 7.78 8.51
C THR A 63 9.33 7.10 7.34
N VAL A 64 10.07 6.47 6.42
CA VAL A 64 9.48 5.72 5.29
C VAL A 64 8.70 4.52 5.81
N ILE A 65 9.29 3.73 6.71
CA ILE A 65 8.59 2.58 7.32
C ILE A 65 7.38 3.05 8.12
N THR A 66 7.51 4.13 8.89
CA THR A 66 6.39 4.68 9.67
C THR A 66 5.26 5.14 8.76
N GLY A 67 5.57 5.82 7.66
CA GLY A 67 4.60 6.21 6.64
C GLY A 67 3.86 5.00 6.07
N ILE A 68 4.61 3.99 5.59
CA ILE A 68 4.05 2.76 5.03
C ILE A 68 3.13 2.05 6.02
N VAL A 69 3.57 1.85 7.27
CA VAL A 69 2.78 1.18 8.32
C VAL A 69 1.49 1.94 8.63
N ASN A 70 1.51 3.27 8.51
CA ASN A 70 0.34 4.15 8.70
C ASN A 70 -0.48 4.35 7.41
N GLY A 71 -0.12 3.71 6.30
CA GLY A 71 -0.80 3.86 5.01
C GLY A 71 -0.50 5.16 4.26
N ASN A 72 0.48 5.95 4.71
CA ASN A 72 0.97 7.10 3.98
C ASN A 72 2.08 6.69 3.00
N LEU A 73 1.75 6.74 1.71
CA LEU A 73 2.65 6.38 0.61
C LEU A 73 3.14 7.59 -0.18
N ASP A 74 3.01 8.80 0.36
CA ASP A 74 3.49 10.00 -0.29
C ASP A 74 4.99 9.91 -0.58
N GLY A 75 5.37 10.14 -1.84
CA GLY A 75 6.75 9.95 -2.33
C GLY A 75 7.27 8.51 -2.34
N VAL A 76 6.42 7.49 -2.13
CA VAL A 76 6.81 6.07 -2.15
C VAL A 76 6.28 5.39 -3.42
N SER A 77 7.17 5.15 -4.38
CA SER A 77 6.83 4.44 -5.62
C SER A 77 6.54 2.96 -5.40
N LEU A 78 5.85 2.32 -6.36
CA LEU A 78 5.61 0.88 -6.35
C LEU A 78 6.92 0.08 -6.34
N ASP A 79 7.89 0.47 -7.17
CA ASP A 79 9.22 -0.14 -7.18
C ASP A 79 9.92 -0.07 -5.82
N ARG A 80 9.80 1.07 -5.13
CA ARG A 80 10.34 1.23 -3.77
C ARG A 80 9.68 0.29 -2.78
N LEU A 81 8.36 0.07 -2.88
CA LEU A 81 7.66 -0.92 -2.05
C LEU A 81 8.13 -2.35 -2.33
N VAL A 82 8.33 -2.71 -3.60
CA VAL A 82 8.88 -4.02 -3.99
C VAL A 82 10.26 -4.23 -3.37
N ASN A 83 11.16 -3.26 -3.50
CA ASN A 83 12.50 -3.32 -2.92
C ASN A 83 12.48 -3.45 -1.38
N ILE A 84 11.61 -2.70 -0.70
CA ILE A 84 11.42 -2.82 0.75
C ILE A 84 10.91 -4.23 1.11
N ALA A 85 9.91 -4.74 0.39
CA ALA A 85 9.36 -6.06 0.63
C ALA A 85 10.44 -7.16 0.48
N CYS A 86 11.20 -7.13 -0.61
CA CYS A 86 12.30 -8.07 -0.86
C CYS A 86 13.35 -8.05 0.26
N ARG A 87 13.76 -6.85 0.70
CA ARG A 87 14.74 -6.70 1.79
C ARG A 87 14.23 -7.14 3.17
N LEU A 88 12.91 -7.18 3.36
CA LEU A 88 12.26 -7.76 4.54
C LEU A 88 12.01 -9.27 4.40
N GLY A 89 12.54 -9.91 3.35
CA GLY A 89 12.45 -11.35 3.15
C GLY A 89 11.15 -11.82 2.50
N LEU A 90 10.39 -10.93 1.87
CA LEU A 90 9.24 -11.29 1.05
C LEU A 90 9.67 -11.58 -0.39
N GLU A 91 8.88 -12.36 -1.12
CA GLU A 91 9.07 -12.64 -2.55
C GLU A 91 7.81 -12.21 -3.32
N PRO A 92 7.69 -10.92 -3.71
CA PRO A 92 6.54 -10.45 -4.47
C PRO A 92 6.46 -11.15 -5.84
N LYS A 93 5.28 -11.64 -6.21
CA LYS A 93 5.03 -12.28 -7.51
C LYS A 93 3.96 -11.50 -8.27
N MET A 94 4.27 -11.15 -9.52
CA MET A 94 3.31 -10.55 -10.44
C MET A 94 2.84 -11.62 -11.42
N LYS A 95 1.53 -11.68 -11.63
CA LYS A 95 0.92 -12.47 -12.69
C LYS A 95 0.18 -11.51 -13.62
N VAL A 96 0.36 -11.69 -14.91
CA VAL A 96 -0.38 -10.98 -15.96
C VAL A 96 -1.41 -11.96 -16.50
N ALA A 97 -2.62 -11.48 -16.75
CA ALA A 97 -3.73 -12.28 -17.29
C ALA A 97 -3.65 -12.38 -18.82
#